data_AF-A0A7S0VVQ0-F1
#
_entry.id   AF-A0A7S0VVQ0-F1
#
_cell.length_a   1.000
_cell.length_b   1.000
_cell.length_c   1.000
_cell.angle_alpha   90.00
_cell.angle_beta   90.00
_cell.angle_gamma   90.00
#
_symmetry.space_group_name_H-M   'P 1'
#
loop_
_entity.id
_entity.type
_entity.pdbx_description
1 polymer ?
#
loop_
_entity_poly.entity_id
_entity_poly.type
_entity_poly.pdbx_seq_one_letter_code
_entity_poly.pdbx_strand_id
1 'polypeptide(L)'
;KPAKDDECLAALTGWNRTRWAEAREEFFWEGVNKASLRMIEKASFVMILEHRTPADKQAMAKTLIHGDGKTIWFDKSFNFFVFPDGKAGLNAEHSYADALTVAHMWEWVMTGERKESFEDKKREGNNHVVGYTEAMKNPSKVRIALPKRVQFELSDEARKTITEAYQANLVVLNDLDLDVLEYTDYGKGFMKKARISPDAYAQMVMQLSYYRDAGKFALTYEASVTRLFNMGRTETVRSLSVESRRFVETMLDPKASNKDKVEAMRKGEKKHTQLYKQAMTGGGADRHL
;
A
#
# COMPACT_ATOMS: atom_id res chain seq x y z
N LYS A 1 -32.76 -1.99 -6.52
CA LYS A 1 -31.39 -2.46 -6.81
C LYS A 1 -30.79 -1.52 -7.84
N PRO A 2 -29.48 -1.21 -7.82
CA PRO A 2 -28.83 -0.46 -8.90
C PRO A 2 -29.08 -1.16 -10.25
N ALA A 3 -28.99 -0.43 -11.37
CA ALA A 3 -28.74 -1.11 -12.63
C ALA A 3 -27.37 -1.79 -12.53
N LYS A 4 -27.22 -2.99 -13.10
CA LYS A 4 -26.00 -3.82 -12.96
C LYS A 4 -24.71 -3.07 -13.37
N ASP A 5 -24.83 -2.11 -14.29
CA ASP A 5 -23.70 -1.32 -14.78
C ASP A 5 -23.36 -0.12 -13.88
N ASP A 6 -24.29 0.33 -13.02
CA ASP A 6 -23.98 1.34 -11.99
C ASP A 6 -22.96 0.79 -10.96
N GLU A 7 -22.90 -0.53 -10.80
CA GLU A 7 -22.01 -1.21 -9.86
C GLU A 7 -20.53 -1.11 -10.26
N CYS A 8 -20.25 -0.73 -11.51
CA CYS A 8 -18.88 -0.67 -12.04
C CYS A 8 -18.28 0.74 -12.10
N LEU A 9 -18.99 1.76 -11.60
CA LEU A 9 -18.59 3.16 -11.76
C LEU A 9 -17.15 3.46 -11.32
N ALA A 10 -16.68 2.87 -10.21
CA ALA A 10 -15.33 3.15 -9.70
C ALA A 10 -14.22 2.58 -10.60
N ALA A 11 -14.54 1.66 -11.53
CA ALA A 11 -13.60 1.14 -12.52
C ALA A 11 -12.95 2.25 -13.35
N LEU A 12 -13.68 3.35 -13.60
CA LEU A 12 -13.16 4.53 -14.29
C LEU A 12 -11.89 5.09 -13.63
N THR A 13 -11.79 5.04 -12.30
CA THR A 13 -10.64 5.57 -11.55
C THR A 13 -9.39 4.69 -11.65
N GLY A 14 -9.55 3.41 -11.97
CA GLY A 14 -8.45 2.47 -12.22
C GLY A 14 -7.98 2.44 -13.67
N TRP A 15 -8.66 3.18 -14.55
CA TRP A 15 -8.39 3.17 -15.98
C TRP A 15 -7.20 4.06 -16.36
N ASN A 16 -6.88 4.10 -17.66
CA ASN A 16 -5.89 5.03 -18.18
C ASN A 16 -6.26 6.48 -17.84
N ARG A 17 -5.29 7.26 -17.34
CA ARG A 17 -5.52 8.63 -16.84
C ARG A 17 -6.14 9.57 -17.87
N THR A 18 -5.72 9.49 -19.14
CA THR A 18 -6.28 10.32 -20.23
C THR A 18 -7.73 9.94 -20.49
N ARG A 19 -8.02 8.64 -20.62
CA ARG A 19 -9.39 8.17 -20.85
C ARG A 19 -10.32 8.47 -19.68
N TRP A 20 -9.82 8.36 -18.45
CA TRP A 20 -10.58 8.76 -17.28
C TRP A 20 -10.85 10.27 -17.27
N ALA A 21 -9.86 11.10 -17.62
CA ALA A 21 -10.08 12.55 -17.72
C ALA A 21 -11.16 12.90 -18.75
N GLU A 22 -11.10 12.29 -19.95
CA GLU A 22 -12.10 12.46 -21.02
C GLU A 22 -13.50 12.05 -20.54
N ALA A 23 -13.65 10.85 -19.98
CA ALA A 23 -14.94 10.38 -19.45
C ALA A 23 -15.46 11.27 -18.31
N ARG A 24 -14.56 11.80 -17.47
CA ARG A 24 -14.91 12.72 -16.38
C ARG A 24 -15.47 14.04 -16.93
N GLU A 25 -14.85 14.59 -17.98
CA GLU A 25 -15.32 15.80 -18.64
C GLU A 25 -16.65 15.58 -19.37
N GLU A 26 -16.80 14.45 -20.06
CA GLU A 26 -17.99 14.16 -20.84
C GLU A 26 -19.23 13.88 -19.97
N PHE A 27 -19.09 13.01 -18.95
CA PHE A 27 -20.25 12.49 -18.21
C PHE A 27 -20.44 13.09 -16.81
N PHE A 28 -19.42 13.76 -16.25
CA PHE A 28 -19.43 14.23 -14.85
C PHE A 28 -19.15 15.72 -14.69
N TRP A 29 -19.11 16.49 -15.77
CA TRP A 29 -18.81 17.92 -15.72
C TRP A 29 -19.94 18.78 -15.13
N GLU A 30 -21.20 18.34 -15.22
CA GLU A 30 -22.37 19.10 -14.76
C GLU A 30 -23.44 18.25 -14.06
N GLY A 31 -24.51 18.93 -13.61
CA GLY A 31 -25.69 18.28 -13.03
C GLY A 31 -25.43 17.45 -11.77
N VAL A 32 -26.26 16.41 -11.62
CA VAL A 32 -26.23 15.47 -10.47
C VAL A 32 -24.88 14.75 -10.39
N ASN A 33 -24.32 14.34 -11.53
CA ASN A 33 -23.05 13.61 -11.60
C ASN A 33 -21.88 14.44 -11.05
N LYS A 34 -21.78 15.73 -11.40
CA LYS A 34 -20.78 16.63 -10.84
C LYS A 34 -20.90 16.77 -9.32
N ALA A 35 -22.13 16.95 -8.83
CA ALA A 35 -22.40 17.11 -7.41
C ALA A 35 -22.03 15.83 -6.63
N SER A 36 -22.39 14.67 -7.17
CA SER A 36 -22.07 13.35 -6.62
C SER A 36 -20.57 13.06 -6.61
N LEU A 37 -19.88 13.34 -7.72
CA LEU A 37 -18.43 13.19 -7.81
C LEU A 37 -17.71 14.10 -6.81
N ARG A 38 -18.15 15.37 -6.69
CA ARG A 38 -17.62 16.31 -5.71
C ARG A 38 -17.82 15.85 -4.27
N MET A 39 -18.88 15.11 -3.99
CA MET A 39 -19.12 14.52 -2.66
C MET A 39 -18.06 13.47 -2.33
N ILE A 40 -17.72 12.61 -3.28
CA ILE A 40 -16.66 11.59 -3.14
C ILE A 40 -15.29 12.26 -2.99
N GLU A 41 -15.00 13.26 -3.82
CA GLU A 41 -13.74 14.03 -3.77
C GLU A 41 -13.53 14.69 -2.41
N LYS A 42 -14.59 15.28 -1.84
CA LYS A 42 -14.56 15.96 -0.53
C LYS A 42 -14.64 15.03 0.68
N ALA A 43 -15.05 13.77 0.51
CA ALA A 43 -15.06 12.81 1.61
C ALA A 43 -13.65 12.66 2.19
N SER A 44 -13.50 12.44 3.50
CA SER A 44 -12.17 12.31 4.11
C SER A 44 -11.38 11.12 3.55
N PHE A 45 -12.07 9.99 3.39
CA PHE A 45 -11.57 8.76 2.78
C PHE A 45 -12.76 7.92 2.31
N VAL A 46 -12.50 6.82 1.61
CA VAL A 46 -13.53 5.84 1.21
C VAL A 46 -13.38 4.60 2.07
N MET A 47 -14.48 4.12 2.64
CA MET A 47 -14.51 2.85 3.38
C MET A 47 -15.14 1.77 2.50
N ILE A 48 -14.44 0.66 2.32
CA ILE A 48 -14.88 -0.50 1.55
C ILE A 48 -15.21 -1.62 2.54
N LEU A 49 -16.50 -1.96 2.60
CA LEU A 49 -17.00 -3.07 3.41
C LEU A 49 -17.03 -4.32 2.54
N GLU A 50 -16.06 -5.21 2.76
CA GLU A 50 -15.93 -6.43 1.97
C GLU A 50 -16.98 -7.47 2.37
N HIS A 51 -17.47 -8.20 1.37
CA HIS A 51 -18.46 -9.27 1.59
C HIS A 51 -17.82 -10.64 1.78
N ARG A 52 -16.54 -10.79 1.42
CA ARG A 52 -15.83 -12.06 1.45
C ARG A 52 -14.59 -11.94 2.31
N THR A 53 -14.36 -12.94 3.15
CA THR A 53 -13.10 -13.09 3.86
C THR A 53 -12.06 -13.69 2.89
N PRO A 54 -10.89 -13.07 2.71
CA PRO A 54 -9.80 -13.64 1.91
C PRO A 54 -9.35 -14.98 2.50
N ALA A 55 -9.06 -15.95 1.63
CA ALA A 55 -8.67 -17.30 2.05
C ALA A 55 -7.33 -17.30 2.80
N ASP A 56 -6.40 -16.45 2.37
CA ASP A 56 -5.04 -16.34 2.91
C ASP A 56 -4.50 -14.90 2.75
N LYS A 57 -3.24 -14.70 3.13
CA LYS A 57 -2.56 -13.40 3.04
C LYS A 57 -2.33 -12.96 1.59
N GLN A 58 -2.14 -13.88 0.66
CA GLN A 58 -1.95 -13.61 -0.76
C GLN A 58 -3.23 -13.05 -1.36
N ALA A 59 -4.36 -13.71 -1.12
CA ALA A 59 -5.68 -13.25 -1.52
C ALA A 59 -5.99 -11.87 -0.89
N MET A 60 -5.69 -11.69 0.40
CA MET A 60 -5.88 -10.39 1.07
C MET A 60 -5.03 -9.29 0.42
N ALA A 61 -3.75 -9.56 0.13
CA ALA A 61 -2.86 -8.61 -0.53
C ALA A 61 -3.35 -8.22 -1.93
N LYS A 62 -3.78 -9.19 -2.75
CA LYS A 62 -4.39 -8.90 -4.07
C LYS A 62 -5.64 -8.03 -3.93
N THR A 63 -6.54 -8.37 -3.01
CA THR A 63 -7.74 -7.55 -2.75
C THR A 63 -7.38 -6.11 -2.34
N LEU A 64 -6.39 -5.93 -1.47
CA LEU A 64 -5.97 -4.59 -1.01
C LEU A 64 -5.23 -3.78 -2.09
N ILE A 65 -4.48 -4.42 -2.98
CA ILE A 65 -3.77 -3.73 -4.06
C ILE A 65 -4.75 -3.22 -5.11
N HIS A 66 -5.71 -4.06 -5.52
CA HIS A 66 -6.46 -3.77 -6.74
C HIS A 66 -7.93 -4.20 -6.73
N GLY A 67 -8.38 -4.90 -5.68
CA GLY A 67 -9.76 -5.33 -5.53
C GLY A 67 -10.22 -6.20 -6.71
N ASP A 68 -11.47 -5.99 -7.12
CA ASP A 68 -12.11 -6.70 -8.23
C ASP A 68 -12.17 -5.89 -9.53
N GLY A 69 -11.47 -4.75 -9.60
CA GLY A 69 -11.42 -3.85 -10.74
C GLY A 69 -12.55 -2.83 -10.84
N LYS A 70 -13.50 -2.83 -9.89
CA LYS A 70 -14.66 -1.94 -9.91
C LYS A 70 -15.10 -1.37 -8.55
N THR A 71 -14.53 -1.87 -7.46
CA THR A 71 -14.91 -1.46 -6.09
C THR A 71 -14.08 -0.28 -5.56
N ILE A 72 -12.82 -0.15 -5.98
CA ILE A 72 -11.88 0.84 -5.43
C ILE A 72 -12.04 2.18 -6.14
N TRP A 73 -12.14 3.26 -5.37
CA TRP A 73 -12.04 4.63 -5.88
C TRP A 73 -10.59 5.10 -5.79
N PHE A 74 -9.79 4.79 -6.82
CA PHE A 74 -8.32 4.98 -6.79
C PHE A 74 -7.88 6.45 -6.73
N ASP A 75 -8.73 7.40 -7.11
CA ASP A 75 -8.44 8.84 -6.96
C ASP A 75 -8.54 9.34 -5.51
N LYS A 76 -9.13 8.57 -4.59
CA LYS A 76 -9.18 8.95 -3.19
C LYS A 76 -7.80 8.75 -2.58
N SER A 77 -7.36 9.71 -1.76
CA SER A 77 -6.11 9.63 -0.98
C SER A 77 -5.87 8.23 -0.40
N PHE A 78 -6.87 7.66 0.26
CA PHE A 78 -6.86 6.24 0.59
C PHE A 78 -8.27 5.64 0.68
N ASN A 79 -8.32 4.33 0.47
CA ASN A 79 -9.46 3.47 0.68
C ASN A 79 -9.17 2.54 1.87
N PHE A 80 -10.08 2.48 2.84
CA PHE A 80 -9.98 1.65 4.04
C PHE A 80 -10.89 0.43 3.93
N PHE A 81 -10.29 -0.75 3.88
CA PHE A 81 -10.99 -2.02 3.75
C PHE A 81 -11.30 -2.61 5.12
N VAL A 82 -12.50 -3.14 5.29
CA VAL A 82 -12.90 -3.96 6.43
C VAL A 82 -13.50 -5.27 5.93
N PHE A 83 -12.89 -6.38 6.31
CA PHE A 83 -13.30 -7.73 5.95
C PHE A 83 -14.28 -8.32 6.98
N PRO A 84 -15.10 -9.32 6.60
CA PRO A 84 -16.09 -9.92 7.52
C PRO A 84 -15.48 -10.55 8.78
N ASP A 85 -14.22 -10.98 8.74
CA ASP A 85 -13.49 -11.52 9.89
C ASP A 85 -12.87 -10.44 10.79
N GLY A 86 -13.15 -9.16 10.52
CA GLY A 86 -12.65 -8.02 11.28
C GLY A 86 -11.23 -7.60 10.91
N LYS A 87 -10.57 -8.28 9.95
CA LYS A 87 -9.31 -7.78 9.40
C LYS A 87 -9.56 -6.50 8.61
N ALA A 88 -8.53 -5.68 8.50
CA ALA A 88 -8.60 -4.42 7.78
C ALA A 88 -7.28 -4.13 7.04
N GLY A 89 -7.35 -3.26 6.05
CA GLY A 89 -6.18 -2.82 5.29
C GLY A 89 -6.43 -1.51 4.56
N LEU A 90 -5.40 -1.01 3.87
CA LEU A 90 -5.43 0.25 3.14
C LEU A 90 -4.98 0.05 1.70
N ASN A 91 -5.65 0.76 0.79
CA ASN A 91 -5.15 1.11 -0.53
C ASN A 91 -4.93 2.62 -0.56
N ALA A 92 -3.79 3.11 -1.05
CA ALA A 92 -3.46 4.54 -1.02
C ALA A 92 -2.97 5.02 -2.39
N GLU A 93 -3.44 6.21 -2.79
CA GLU A 93 -2.97 6.91 -3.98
C GLU A 93 -1.57 7.51 -3.67
N HIS A 94 -0.60 7.31 -4.55
CA HIS A 94 0.81 7.55 -4.20
C HIS A 94 1.29 9.00 -4.48
N SER A 95 0.56 9.79 -5.26
CA SER A 95 0.98 11.13 -5.67
C SER A 95 1.06 12.11 -4.47
N TYR A 96 0.10 12.03 -3.56
CA TYR A 96 -0.05 13.00 -2.46
C TYR A 96 0.90 12.76 -1.28
N ALA A 97 1.35 11.51 -1.06
CA ALA A 97 2.19 11.15 0.09
C ALA A 97 3.08 9.94 -0.19
N ASP A 98 4.21 9.86 0.51
CA ASP A 98 5.06 8.66 0.53
C ASP A 98 4.52 7.62 1.53
N ALA A 99 4.84 6.35 1.29
CA ALA A 99 4.31 5.22 2.06
C ALA A 99 4.49 5.35 3.60
N LEU A 100 5.61 5.90 4.06
CA LEU A 100 5.85 6.10 5.51
C LEU A 100 4.83 7.04 6.16
N THR A 101 4.30 8.03 5.43
CA THR A 101 3.28 8.94 5.96
C THR A 101 1.97 8.19 6.22
N VAL A 102 1.55 7.36 5.26
CA VAL A 102 0.35 6.52 5.39
C VAL A 102 0.53 5.46 6.47
N ALA A 103 1.70 4.81 6.53
CA ALA A 103 2.02 3.84 7.56
C ALA A 103 2.03 4.45 8.97
N HIS A 104 2.54 5.69 9.13
CA HIS A 104 2.52 6.38 10.40
C HIS A 104 1.10 6.76 10.84
N MET A 105 0.25 7.22 9.91
CA MET A 105 -1.18 7.45 10.18
C MET A 105 -1.84 6.16 10.69
N TRP A 106 -1.59 5.03 10.02
CA TRP A 106 -2.11 3.73 10.43
C TRP A 106 -1.65 3.31 11.82
N GLU A 107 -0.34 3.41 12.09
CA GLU A 107 0.24 3.09 13.40
C GLU A 107 -0.33 3.99 14.51
N TRP A 108 -0.50 5.28 14.24
CA TRP A 108 -1.08 6.24 15.16
C TRP A 108 -2.51 5.84 15.57
N VAL A 109 -3.36 5.51 14.60
CA VAL A 109 -4.75 5.07 14.86
C VAL A 109 -4.75 3.78 15.68
N MET A 110 -4.01 2.75 15.24
CA MET A 110 -3.96 1.45 15.91
C MET A 110 -3.43 1.53 17.35
N THR A 111 -2.42 2.36 17.59
CA THR A 111 -1.85 2.53 18.94
C THR A 111 -2.73 3.43 19.83
N GLY A 112 -3.39 4.44 19.25
CA GLY A 112 -4.35 5.30 19.92
C GLY A 112 -5.57 4.52 20.41
N GLU A 113 -6.23 3.78 19.52
CA GLU A 113 -7.37 2.92 19.86
C GLU A 113 -7.03 1.92 20.96
N ARG A 114 -5.82 1.37 20.92
CA ARG A 114 -5.33 0.46 21.96
C ARG A 114 -5.23 1.18 23.31
N LYS A 115 -4.58 2.34 23.39
CA LYS A 115 -4.45 3.10 24.65
C LYS A 115 -5.81 3.46 25.23
N GLU A 116 -6.70 4.01 24.41
CA GLU A 116 -8.06 4.37 24.83
C GLU A 116 -8.86 3.14 25.29
N SER A 117 -8.71 1.99 24.62
CA SER A 117 -9.38 0.73 24.99
C SER A 117 -8.87 0.08 26.28
N PHE A 118 -7.62 0.38 26.70
CA PHE A 118 -7.00 -0.23 27.89
C PHE A 118 -7.03 0.70 29.12
N GLU A 119 -6.99 2.02 28.94
CA GLU A 119 -7.06 3.00 30.03
C GLU A 119 -8.49 3.17 30.55
N ASP A 120 -9.48 3.03 29.67
CA ASP A 120 -10.86 2.84 30.09
C ASP A 120 -11.11 1.36 30.39
N LYS A 121 -11.41 1.03 31.65
CA LYS A 121 -11.91 -0.30 32.11
C LYS A 121 -13.30 -0.65 31.51
N LYS A 122 -13.53 -0.38 30.21
CA LYS A 122 -14.81 -0.46 29.49
C LYS A 122 -14.98 -1.74 28.68
N ARG A 123 -14.34 -2.83 29.10
CA ARG A 123 -14.61 -4.18 28.59
C ARG A 123 -15.30 -4.97 29.68
N GLU A 124 -16.63 -4.89 29.72
CA GLU A 124 -17.42 -5.91 30.43
C GLU A 124 -17.35 -7.21 29.63
N GLY A 125 -17.29 -8.35 30.34
CA GLY A 125 -17.06 -9.67 29.78
C GLY A 125 -17.91 -9.92 28.53
N ASN A 126 -17.22 -10.30 27.43
CA ASN A 126 -17.71 -10.71 26.09
C ASN A 126 -17.25 -9.86 24.91
N ASN A 127 -16.16 -9.08 25.00
CA ASN A 127 -15.67 -8.24 23.88
C ASN A 127 -16.71 -7.24 23.30
N HIS A 128 -17.86 -7.08 23.96
CA HIS A 128 -18.81 -6.03 23.62
C HIS A 128 -18.18 -4.72 24.03
N VAL A 129 -17.99 -3.84 23.06
CA VAL A 129 -17.53 -2.51 23.40
C VAL A 129 -18.72 -1.71 23.88
N VAL A 130 -18.71 -1.39 25.18
CA VAL A 130 -19.76 -0.59 25.81
C VAL A 130 -19.81 0.74 25.06
N GLY A 131 -20.97 1.04 24.48
CA GLY A 131 -21.18 2.18 23.59
C GLY A 131 -20.54 3.45 24.12
N TYR A 132 -19.47 3.90 23.46
CA TYR A 132 -18.63 5.02 23.90
C TYR A 132 -19.27 6.38 23.60
N THR A 133 -20.22 6.41 22.66
CA THR A 133 -20.88 7.64 22.22
C THR A 133 -22.21 7.82 22.94
N GLU A 134 -22.60 9.06 23.20
CA GLU A 134 -23.96 9.37 23.69
C GLU A 134 -25.06 8.80 22.79
N ALA A 135 -24.76 8.61 21.50
CA ALA A 135 -25.68 7.98 20.56
C ALA A 135 -25.89 6.48 20.83
N MET A 136 -24.88 5.77 21.31
CA MET A 136 -25.02 4.36 21.69
C MET A 136 -25.61 4.20 23.10
N LYS A 137 -25.30 5.13 24.03
CA LYS A 137 -25.85 5.13 25.39
C LYS A 137 -27.30 5.60 25.45
N ASN A 138 -27.65 6.59 24.64
CA ASN A 138 -28.97 7.20 24.54
C ASN A 138 -29.39 7.37 23.07
N PRO A 139 -29.72 6.28 22.35
CA PRO A 139 -30.10 6.35 20.92
C PRO A 139 -31.28 7.29 20.65
N SER A 140 -32.18 7.42 21.63
CA SER A 140 -33.35 8.30 21.56
C SER A 140 -33.03 9.79 21.68
N LYS A 141 -31.82 10.16 22.15
CA LYS A 141 -31.40 11.57 22.33
C LYS A 141 -30.53 12.11 21.20
N VAL A 142 -30.00 11.23 20.33
CA VAL A 142 -29.14 11.64 19.22
C VAL A 142 -29.85 11.37 17.91
N ARG A 143 -30.21 12.45 17.20
CA ARG A 143 -30.77 12.35 15.85
C ARG A 143 -29.64 12.12 14.84
N ILE A 144 -29.31 10.86 14.56
CA ILE A 144 -28.35 10.50 13.51
C ILE A 144 -29.04 10.62 12.14
N ALA A 145 -28.46 11.40 11.22
CA ALA A 145 -28.90 11.39 9.84
C ALA A 145 -28.55 10.06 9.18
N LEU A 146 -29.52 9.42 8.52
CA LEU A 146 -29.27 8.17 7.81
C LEU A 146 -28.29 8.40 6.65
N PRO A 147 -27.37 7.44 6.37
CA PRO A 147 -26.52 7.49 5.20
C PRO A 147 -27.34 7.70 3.93
N LYS A 148 -26.93 8.65 3.10
CA LYS A 148 -27.57 8.92 1.81
C LYS A 148 -26.81 8.19 0.72
N ARG A 149 -27.53 7.44 -0.10
CA ARG A 149 -26.95 6.84 -1.31
C ARG A 149 -26.59 7.95 -2.29
N VAL A 150 -25.35 7.96 -2.76
CA VAL A 150 -24.89 8.83 -3.85
C VAL A 150 -25.55 8.35 -5.15
N GLN A 151 -26.15 9.28 -5.91
CA GLN A 151 -26.87 8.98 -7.14
C GLN A 151 -26.12 9.50 -8.36
N PHE A 152 -26.16 8.74 -9.45
CA PHE A 152 -25.61 9.14 -10.74
C PHE A 152 -26.67 8.95 -11.81
N GLU A 153 -26.72 9.88 -12.76
CA GLU A 153 -27.56 9.84 -13.94
C GLU A 153 -26.65 9.48 -15.13
N LEU A 154 -26.57 8.20 -15.43
CA LEU A 154 -25.65 7.67 -16.44
C LEU A 154 -26.40 7.38 -17.75
N SER A 155 -25.96 7.98 -18.85
CA SER A 155 -26.42 7.65 -20.21
C SER A 155 -25.92 6.25 -20.63
N ASP A 156 -26.44 5.74 -21.74
CA ASP A 156 -26.02 4.44 -22.27
C ASP A 156 -24.54 4.48 -22.72
N GLU A 157 -24.09 5.61 -23.25
CA GLU A 157 -22.68 5.85 -23.59
C GLU A 157 -21.79 5.81 -22.35
N ALA A 158 -22.19 6.48 -21.26
CA ALA A 158 -21.46 6.44 -20.00
C ALA A 158 -21.34 5.01 -19.45
N ARG A 159 -22.42 4.23 -19.52
CA ARG A 159 -22.45 2.82 -19.08
C ARG A 159 -21.53 1.94 -19.92
N LYS A 160 -21.49 2.16 -21.23
CA LYS A 160 -20.55 1.48 -22.13
C LYS A 160 -19.10 1.82 -21.77
N THR A 161 -18.78 3.10 -21.58
CA THR A 161 -17.43 3.55 -21.18
C THR A 161 -17.00 2.95 -19.84
N ILE A 162 -17.90 2.89 -18.85
CA ILE A 162 -17.65 2.22 -17.55
C ILE A 162 -17.32 0.74 -17.76
N THR A 163 -18.06 0.06 -18.63
CA THR A 163 -17.82 -1.36 -18.96
C THR A 163 -16.46 -1.55 -19.63
N GLU A 164 -16.08 -0.68 -20.56
CA GLU A 164 -14.78 -0.70 -21.21
C GLU A 164 -13.62 -0.50 -20.21
N ALA A 165 -13.76 0.46 -19.29
CA ALA A 165 -12.81 0.68 -18.20
C ALA A 165 -12.67 -0.57 -17.31
N TYR A 166 -13.80 -1.17 -16.95
CA TYR A 166 -13.80 -2.40 -16.15
C TYR A 166 -13.08 -3.56 -16.85
N GLN A 167 -13.35 -3.80 -18.14
CA GLN A 167 -12.66 -4.84 -18.90
C GLN A 167 -11.16 -4.57 -19.02
N ALA A 168 -10.75 -3.31 -19.24
CA ALA A 168 -9.35 -2.94 -19.28
C ALA A 168 -8.66 -3.19 -17.93
N ASN A 169 -9.32 -2.87 -16.82
CA ASN A 169 -8.80 -3.17 -15.48
C ASN A 169 -8.63 -4.68 -15.30
N LEU A 170 -9.62 -5.51 -15.68
CA LEU A 170 -9.54 -6.97 -15.57
C LEU A 170 -8.33 -7.55 -16.30
N VAL A 171 -7.92 -6.99 -17.43
CA VAL A 171 -6.71 -7.45 -18.14
C VAL A 171 -5.47 -7.24 -17.27
N VAL A 172 -5.27 -6.05 -16.71
CA VAL A 172 -4.09 -5.73 -15.88
C VAL A 172 -4.12 -6.49 -14.55
N LEU A 173 -5.30 -6.62 -13.94
CA LEU A 173 -5.50 -7.34 -12.68
C LEU A 173 -5.09 -8.81 -12.79
N ASN A 174 -5.47 -9.45 -13.90
CA ASN A 174 -5.18 -10.86 -14.15
C ASN A 174 -3.73 -11.12 -14.57
N ASP A 175 -2.96 -10.08 -14.89
CA ASP A 175 -1.53 -10.15 -15.20
C ASP A 175 -0.64 -10.04 -13.93
N LEU A 176 -1.23 -9.76 -12.76
CA LEU A 176 -0.48 -9.69 -11.50
C LEU A 176 -0.24 -11.07 -10.90
N ASP A 177 1.03 -11.48 -10.90
CA ASP A 177 1.52 -12.53 -10.00
C ASP A 177 2.03 -11.91 -8.68
N LEU A 178 1.55 -12.45 -7.56
CA LEU A 178 1.85 -11.94 -6.23
C LEU A 178 1.77 -13.09 -5.25
N ASP A 179 2.81 -13.24 -4.42
CA ASP A 179 2.83 -14.14 -3.27
C ASP A 179 3.26 -13.38 -2.01
N VAL A 180 2.81 -13.84 -0.83
CA VAL A 180 3.16 -13.25 0.47
C VAL A 180 3.91 -14.29 1.30
N LEU A 181 5.24 -14.22 1.24
CA LEU A 181 6.11 -15.09 2.04
C LEU A 181 6.28 -14.54 3.46
N GLU A 182 5.84 -15.32 4.45
CA GLU A 182 6.12 -15.06 5.86
C GLU A 182 7.33 -15.88 6.32
N TYR A 183 8.47 -15.22 6.50
CA TYR A 183 9.69 -15.86 7.00
C TYR A 183 9.76 -15.83 8.53
N THR A 184 9.70 -17.00 9.17
CA THR A 184 9.61 -17.11 10.64
C THR A 184 10.84 -17.67 11.33
N ASP A 185 11.85 -18.17 10.61
CA ASP A 185 13.01 -18.83 11.24
C ASP A 185 13.85 -17.85 12.08
N TYR A 186 13.98 -16.60 11.62
CA TYR A 186 14.65 -15.53 12.33
C TYR A 186 14.18 -14.14 11.87
N GLY A 187 14.61 -13.11 12.60
CA GLY A 187 14.38 -11.72 12.21
C GLY A 187 15.47 -10.79 12.74
N LYS A 188 15.11 -9.52 12.98
CA LYS A 188 16.05 -8.46 13.41
C LYS A 188 16.91 -8.83 14.63
N GLY A 189 16.45 -9.71 15.50
CA GLY A 189 17.20 -10.16 16.68
C GLY A 189 18.50 -10.90 16.31
N PHE A 190 18.46 -11.78 15.31
CA PHE A 190 19.65 -12.48 14.81
C PHE A 190 20.62 -11.50 14.13
N MET A 191 20.10 -10.67 13.22
CA MET A 191 20.89 -9.70 12.46
C MET A 191 21.63 -8.72 13.39
N LYS A 192 20.94 -8.22 14.43
CA LYS A 192 21.54 -7.34 15.43
C LYS A 192 22.63 -8.01 16.26
N LYS A 193 22.48 -9.30 16.64
CA LYS A 193 23.54 -10.06 17.31
C LYS A 193 24.79 -10.19 16.43
N ALA A 194 24.60 -10.32 15.11
CA ALA A 194 25.68 -10.32 14.13
C ALA A 194 26.26 -8.92 13.84
N ARG A 195 25.70 -7.86 14.44
CA ARG A 195 26.04 -6.44 14.21
C ARG A 195 25.78 -5.98 12.77
N ILE A 196 24.68 -6.46 12.20
CA ILE A 196 24.26 -6.20 10.83
C ILE A 196 22.95 -5.39 10.83
N SER A 197 22.84 -4.42 9.92
CA SER A 197 21.58 -3.70 9.66
C SER A 197 20.56 -4.66 9.03
N PRO A 198 19.36 -4.82 9.60
CA PRO A 198 18.32 -5.69 9.03
C PRO A 198 17.96 -5.35 7.57
N ASP A 199 17.98 -4.05 7.26
CA ASP A 199 17.66 -3.53 5.94
C ASP A 199 18.77 -3.88 4.92
N ALA A 200 20.03 -3.60 5.27
CA ALA A 200 21.17 -3.98 4.43
C ALA A 200 21.25 -5.50 4.21
N TYR A 201 20.94 -6.29 5.26
CA TYR A 201 20.86 -7.75 5.16
C TYR A 201 19.81 -8.18 4.13
N ALA A 202 18.58 -7.65 4.25
CA ALA A 202 17.49 -7.96 3.32
C ALA A 202 17.86 -7.58 1.87
N GLN A 203 18.49 -6.42 1.68
CA GLN A 203 18.97 -5.98 0.36
C GLN A 203 20.03 -6.92 -0.22
N MET A 204 21.00 -7.38 0.58
CA MET A 204 21.98 -8.38 0.13
C MET A 204 21.31 -9.72 -0.23
N VAL A 205 20.35 -10.17 0.57
CA VAL A 205 19.56 -11.37 0.27
C VAL A 205 18.79 -11.23 -1.04
N MET A 206 18.15 -10.08 -1.28
CA MET A 206 17.45 -9.82 -2.55
C MET A 206 18.40 -9.83 -3.75
N GLN A 207 19.59 -9.24 -3.65
CA GLN A 207 20.61 -9.33 -4.71
C GLN A 207 21.02 -10.78 -5.00
N LEU A 208 21.24 -11.59 -3.96
CA LEU A 208 21.62 -12.99 -4.10
C LEU A 208 20.49 -13.83 -4.69
N SER A 209 19.26 -13.66 -4.22
CA SER A 209 18.08 -14.37 -4.69
C SER A 209 17.81 -14.07 -6.16
N TYR A 210 17.83 -12.78 -6.54
CA TYR A 210 17.63 -12.38 -7.93
C TYR A 210 18.69 -12.97 -8.86
N TYR A 211 19.97 -12.92 -8.47
CA TYR A 211 21.03 -13.48 -9.31
C TYR A 211 20.93 -15.01 -9.46
N ARG A 212 20.51 -15.72 -8.41
CA ARG A 212 20.29 -17.18 -8.47
C ARG A 212 19.17 -17.56 -9.43
N ASP A 213 18.11 -16.77 -9.47
CA ASP A 213 16.95 -16.99 -10.33
C ASP A 213 17.23 -16.56 -11.78
N ALA A 214 17.66 -15.31 -11.98
CA ALA A 214 17.78 -14.70 -13.29
C ALA A 214 19.17 -14.87 -13.96
N GLY A 215 20.19 -15.31 -13.23
CA GLY A 215 21.56 -15.46 -13.73
C GLY A 215 22.28 -14.15 -14.09
N LYS A 216 21.71 -12.99 -13.72
CA LYS A 216 22.24 -11.66 -14.00
C LYS A 216 21.91 -10.67 -12.89
N PHE A 217 22.62 -9.55 -12.86
CA PHE A 217 22.29 -8.43 -11.98
C PHE A 217 21.29 -7.47 -12.64
N ALA A 218 20.49 -6.80 -11.83
CA ALA A 218 19.53 -5.79 -12.28
C ALA A 218 19.67 -4.50 -11.47
N LEU A 219 19.47 -3.36 -12.14
CA LEU A 219 19.41 -2.06 -11.47
C LEU A 219 18.30 -2.10 -10.42
N THR A 220 18.69 -1.92 -9.17
CA THR A 220 17.78 -2.03 -8.02
C THR A 220 17.43 -0.66 -7.49
N TYR A 221 16.15 -0.43 -7.24
CA TYR A 221 15.62 0.78 -6.62
C TYR A 221 15.17 0.45 -5.20
N GLU A 222 15.60 1.27 -4.25
CA GLU A 222 15.11 1.27 -2.89
C GLU A 222 14.84 2.73 -2.49
N ALA A 223 13.64 2.99 -1.95
CA ALA A 223 13.28 4.34 -1.55
C ALA A 223 13.89 4.69 -0.18
N SER A 224 14.54 5.85 -0.09
CA SER A 224 14.93 6.48 1.18
C SER A 224 14.20 7.80 1.33
N VAL A 225 13.67 8.06 2.53
CA VAL A 225 12.93 9.30 2.80
C VAL A 225 13.89 10.45 3.11
N THR A 226 13.63 11.63 2.53
CA THR A 226 14.43 12.85 2.73
C THR A 226 13.77 13.83 3.71
N ARG A 227 13.04 13.31 4.71
CA ARG A 227 12.26 14.10 5.70
C ARG A 227 13.09 15.03 6.59
N LEU A 228 14.42 14.98 6.51
CA LEU A 228 15.30 15.97 7.14
C LEU A 228 15.22 17.35 6.47
N PHE A 229 14.70 17.41 5.24
CA PHE A 229 14.55 18.64 4.48
C PHE A 229 13.07 19.07 4.43
N ASN A 230 12.87 20.38 4.32
CA ASN A 230 11.53 20.93 4.13
C ASN A 230 10.92 20.37 2.83
N MET A 231 9.66 19.90 2.91
CA MET A 231 8.96 19.25 1.79
C MET A 231 9.69 18.04 1.18
N GLY A 232 10.61 17.41 1.92
CA GLY A 232 11.33 16.23 1.48
C GLY A 232 10.39 15.06 1.14
N ARG A 233 10.61 14.46 -0.03
CA ARG A 233 9.94 13.25 -0.52
C ARG A 233 10.85 12.03 -0.34
N THR A 234 11.34 11.50 -1.45
CA THR A 234 12.23 10.34 -1.51
C THR A 234 13.46 10.63 -2.35
N GLU A 235 14.56 9.98 -1.98
CA GLU A 235 15.74 9.76 -2.80
C GLU A 235 15.91 8.25 -3.04
N THR A 236 16.68 7.87 -4.03
CA THR A 236 16.95 6.49 -4.43
C THR A 236 18.23 5.98 -3.78
N VAL A 237 18.13 4.82 -3.13
CA VAL A 237 19.27 3.98 -2.78
C VAL A 237 19.45 2.98 -3.91
N ARG A 238 20.62 3.00 -4.55
CA ARG A 238 21.00 2.01 -5.57
C ARG A 238 21.64 0.81 -4.89
N SER A 239 20.82 -0.14 -4.45
CA SER A 239 21.24 -1.27 -3.61
C SER A 239 22.19 -2.23 -4.34
N LEU A 240 22.11 -2.29 -5.68
CA LEU A 240 23.13 -2.90 -6.52
C LEU A 240 24.38 -2.00 -6.58
N SER A 241 25.40 -2.40 -5.84
CA SER A 241 26.75 -1.83 -5.81
C SER A 241 27.80 -2.85 -6.22
N VAL A 242 29.03 -2.39 -6.50
CA VAL A 242 30.18 -3.27 -6.77
C VAL A 242 30.39 -4.26 -5.63
N GLU A 243 30.23 -3.81 -4.39
CA GLU A 243 30.37 -4.60 -3.17
C GLU A 243 29.26 -5.64 -3.03
N SER A 244 28.01 -5.28 -3.32
CA SER A 244 26.89 -6.24 -3.32
C SER A 244 27.06 -7.32 -4.40
N ARG A 245 27.54 -6.94 -5.59
CA ARG A 245 27.87 -7.87 -6.67
C ARG A 245 28.99 -8.83 -6.23
N ARG A 246 30.05 -8.28 -5.64
CA ARG A 246 31.17 -9.08 -5.13
C ARG A 246 30.71 -10.07 -4.06
N PHE A 247 29.81 -9.66 -3.17
CA PHE A 247 29.16 -10.56 -2.20
C PHE A 247 28.44 -11.72 -2.89
N VAL A 248 27.55 -11.44 -3.85
CA VAL A 248 26.81 -12.49 -4.57
C VAL A 248 27.74 -13.47 -5.28
N GLU A 249 28.72 -12.96 -6.03
CA GLU A 249 29.72 -13.78 -6.72
C GLU A 249 30.51 -14.66 -5.74
N THR A 250 30.94 -14.10 -4.60
CA THR A 250 31.69 -14.83 -3.56
C THR A 250 30.82 -15.87 -2.86
N MET A 251 29.55 -15.56 -2.61
CA MET A 251 28.62 -16.45 -1.93
C MET A 251 28.33 -17.72 -2.75
N LEU A 252 28.27 -17.58 -4.07
CA LEU A 252 28.02 -18.66 -5.03
C LEU A 252 29.28 -19.42 -5.45
N ASP A 253 30.47 -18.89 -5.20
CA ASP A 253 31.72 -19.58 -5.50
C ASP A 253 31.91 -20.80 -4.58
N PRO A 254 32.02 -22.03 -5.13
CA PRO A 254 32.30 -23.23 -4.33
C PRO A 254 33.72 -23.24 -3.74
N LYS A 255 34.65 -22.43 -4.25
CA LYS A 255 36.03 -22.33 -3.76
C LYS A 255 36.20 -21.30 -2.65
N ALA A 256 35.25 -20.38 -2.47
CA ALA A 256 35.32 -19.36 -1.43
C ALA A 256 35.07 -19.96 -0.03
N SER A 257 35.91 -19.60 0.94
CA SER A 257 35.73 -20.04 2.32
C SER A 257 34.54 -19.32 2.98
N ASN A 258 34.00 -19.89 4.07
CA ASN A 258 32.98 -19.21 4.87
C ASN A 258 33.46 -17.85 5.39
N LYS A 259 34.75 -17.70 5.66
CA LYS A 259 35.35 -16.42 6.06
C LYS A 259 35.25 -15.39 4.94
N ASP A 260 35.58 -15.77 3.71
CA ASP A 260 35.51 -14.88 2.53
C ASP A 260 34.06 -14.44 2.26
N LYS A 261 33.11 -15.37 2.38
CA LYS A 261 31.67 -15.10 2.21
C LYS A 261 31.17 -14.09 3.24
N VAL A 262 31.52 -14.28 4.51
CA VAL A 262 31.15 -13.34 5.60
C VAL A 262 31.81 -11.98 5.39
N GLU A 263 33.07 -11.94 4.97
CA GLU A 263 33.77 -10.68 4.72
C GLU A 263 33.14 -9.90 3.55
N ALA A 264 32.83 -10.59 2.45
CA ALA A 264 32.19 -9.99 1.29
C ALA A 264 30.80 -9.44 1.64
N MET A 265 30.01 -10.19 2.42
CA MET A 265 28.71 -9.75 2.93
C MET A 265 28.84 -8.46 3.75
N ARG A 266 29.77 -8.41 4.70
CA ARG A 266 30.01 -7.21 5.52
C ARG A 266 30.40 -5.99 4.68
N LYS A 267 31.17 -6.17 3.60
CA LYS A 267 31.52 -5.08 2.68
C LYS A 267 30.29 -4.57 1.93
N GLY A 268 29.47 -5.48 1.40
CA GLY A 268 28.20 -5.14 0.75
C GLY A 268 27.25 -4.36 1.67
N GLU A 269 27.07 -4.83 2.90
CA GLU A 269 26.22 -4.19 3.90
C GLU A 269 26.73 -2.82 4.33
N LYS A 270 28.05 -2.67 4.53
CA LYS A 270 28.67 -1.39 4.87
C LYS A 270 28.44 -0.38 3.75
N LYS A 271 28.59 -0.81 2.49
CA LYS A 271 28.34 0.05 1.34
C LYS A 271 26.88 0.45 1.25
N HIS A 272 25.94 -0.49 1.37
CA HIS A 272 24.51 -0.21 1.38
C HIS A 272 24.15 0.81 2.47
N THR A 273 24.63 0.60 3.70
CA THR A 273 24.38 1.52 4.81
C THR A 273 24.94 2.93 4.53
N GLN A 274 26.09 3.04 3.86
CA GLN A 274 26.65 4.32 3.43
C GLN A 274 25.75 5.00 2.39
N LEU A 275 25.32 4.26 1.36
CA LEU A 275 24.43 4.78 0.31
C LEU A 275 23.09 5.24 0.87
N TYR A 276 22.52 4.47 1.80
CA TYR A 276 21.27 4.84 2.47
C TYR A 276 21.41 6.15 3.24
N LYS A 277 22.52 6.32 3.98
CA LYS A 277 22.83 7.57 4.69
C LYS A 277 22.98 8.76 3.74
N GLN A 278 23.66 8.56 2.61
CA GLN A 278 23.80 9.60 1.59
C GLN A 278 22.44 9.99 1.01
N ALA A 279 21.61 9.01 0.64
CA ALA A 279 20.27 9.25 0.10
C ALA A 279 19.38 10.03 1.10
N MET A 280 19.30 9.58 2.36
CA MET A 280 18.44 10.25 3.36
C MET A 280 18.90 11.68 3.69
N THR A 281 20.18 12.00 3.48
CA THR A 281 20.74 13.36 3.62
C THR A 281 20.82 14.11 2.30
N GLY A 282 20.08 13.70 1.26
CA GLY A 282 19.98 14.42 -0.02
C GLY A 282 21.24 14.35 -0.90
N GLY A 283 22.15 13.42 -0.62
CA GLY A 283 23.37 13.17 -1.38
C GLY A 283 23.25 12.02 -2.38
N GLY A 284 22.02 11.61 -2.74
CA GLY A 284 21.79 10.69 -3.86
C GLY A 284 21.92 11.41 -5.20
N ALA A 285 22.03 10.64 -6.28
CA ALA A 285 22.19 11.18 -7.63
C ALA A 285 20.87 11.23 -8.42
N ASP A 286 19.94 10.33 -8.12
CA ASP A 286 18.76 10.06 -8.96
C ASP A 286 17.76 11.22 -9.02
N ARG A 287 17.63 12.04 -7.97
CA ARG A 287 16.76 13.22 -8.02
C ARG A 287 17.43 14.47 -8.60
N HIS A 288 18.77 14.46 -8.69
CA HIS A 288 19.53 15.59 -9.20
C HIS A 288 19.68 15.53 -10.74
N LEU A 289 19.95 14.33 -11.28
CA LEU A 289 19.95 14.11 -12.73
C LEU A 289 18.57 14.36 -13.35
#